data_AF-A0A973IIK1-F1
#
_entry.id   AF-A0A973IIK1-F1
#
_cell.length_a   1.000
_cell.length_b   1.000
_cell.length_c   1.000
_cell.angle_alpha   90.00
_cell.angle_beta   90.00
_cell.angle_gamma   90.00
#
_symmetry.space_group_name_H-M   'P 1'
#
loop_
_entity.id
_entity.type
_entity.pdbx_description
1 polymer ?
#
loop_
_entity_poly.entity_id
_entity_poly.type
_entity_poly.pdbx_seq_one_letter_code
_entity_poly.pdbx_strand_id
1 'polypeptide(L)'
;KAVEEGLSMLHDPAKASRYANEAGEIMGELAHALALPNDPRTQFKGQLGVRKEVAWAEPLPLSEVKAVGKAFGCTVNDVLIASVSGALRSYLEESGQEGDTECDLRATVPVNLRPLEHALELGNHFGLVFLELPVSAANPLARLYTVNERMNALKSSKQAAVTFGFLAALGMGPSVLQKPVLDVLSEKATAVLTNVPGPQQPLYLAGSPLRELMFWVPQNGSIGMGISILSYNGQVFFGLITDRKLVPEPQRVIDRFRAEFEKLLYLGMMLPLEGRPEETLAQQVLSAPDSK
;
A
#
# COMPACT_ATOMS: atom_id res chain seq x y z
N LYS A 1 -2.31 -35.66 -13.16
CA LYS A 1 -2.63 -34.21 -13.06
C LYS A 1 -1.82 -33.34 -14.02
N ALA A 2 -0.60 -32.87 -13.73
CA ALA A 2 0.12 -31.95 -14.65
C ALA A 2 0.37 -32.53 -16.07
N VAL A 3 0.58 -33.84 -16.18
CA VAL A 3 0.77 -34.55 -17.47
C VAL A 3 -0.56 -34.74 -18.23
N GLU A 4 -1.68 -34.92 -17.53
CA GLU A 4 -3.01 -35.01 -18.15
C GLU A 4 -3.52 -33.64 -18.60
N GLU A 5 -3.23 -32.58 -17.84
CA GLU A 5 -3.50 -31.20 -18.23
C GLU A 5 -2.67 -30.80 -19.46
N GLY A 6 -1.39 -31.18 -19.51
CA GLY A 6 -0.52 -30.96 -20.68
C GLY A 6 -0.97 -31.70 -21.94
N LEU A 7 -1.53 -32.90 -21.81
CA LEU A 7 -2.13 -33.65 -22.93
C LEU A 7 -3.46 -33.02 -23.41
N SER A 8 -4.25 -32.45 -22.50
CA SER A 8 -5.50 -31.75 -22.85
C SER A 8 -5.27 -30.43 -23.59
N MET A 9 -4.11 -29.78 -23.41
CA MET A 9 -3.71 -28.56 -24.12
C MET A 9 -3.41 -28.81 -25.61
N LEU A 10 -2.95 -30.02 -25.98
CA LEU A 10 -2.67 -30.36 -27.38
C LEU A 10 -3.95 -30.55 -28.21
N HIS A 11 -5.08 -30.80 -27.56
CA HIS A 11 -6.35 -31.12 -28.24
C HIS A 11 -7.36 -29.97 -28.27
N ASP A 12 -7.08 -28.86 -27.58
CA ASP A 12 -7.96 -27.68 -27.55
C ASP A 12 -7.17 -26.41 -27.88
N PRO A 13 -7.10 -26.02 -29.18
CA PRO A 13 -6.33 -24.86 -29.62
C PRO A 13 -6.82 -23.54 -29.01
N ALA A 14 -8.09 -23.46 -28.60
CA ALA A 14 -8.64 -22.29 -27.91
C ALA A 14 -8.12 -22.19 -26.47
N LYS A 15 -7.98 -23.33 -25.77
CA LYS A 15 -7.32 -23.37 -24.46
C LYS A 15 -5.81 -23.09 -24.58
N ALA A 16 -5.12 -23.69 -25.54
CA ALA A 16 -3.70 -23.45 -25.76
C ALA A 16 -3.39 -21.96 -26.04
N SER A 17 -4.22 -21.30 -26.86
CA SER A 17 -4.11 -19.86 -27.13
C SER A 17 -4.37 -19.00 -25.89
N ARG A 18 -5.36 -19.35 -25.06
CA ARG A 18 -5.62 -18.64 -23.79
C ARG A 18 -4.43 -18.75 -22.83
N TYR A 19 -3.91 -19.95 -22.61
CA TYR A 19 -2.74 -20.16 -21.75
C TYR A 19 -1.48 -19.48 -22.28
N ALA A 20 -1.26 -19.48 -23.60
CA ALA A 20 -0.13 -18.76 -24.20
C ALA A 20 -0.25 -17.23 -24.02
N ASN A 21 -1.46 -16.68 -24.13
CA ASN A 21 -1.71 -15.25 -23.87
C ASN A 21 -1.51 -14.91 -22.39
N GLU A 22 -2.04 -15.73 -21.47
CA GLU A 22 -1.84 -15.55 -20.03
C GLU A 22 -0.35 -15.64 -19.65
N ALA A 23 0.39 -16.61 -20.19
CA ALA A 23 1.83 -16.75 -19.97
C ALA A 23 2.62 -15.56 -20.55
N GLY A 24 2.21 -15.05 -21.72
CA GLY A 24 2.79 -13.87 -22.34
C GLY A 24 2.57 -12.59 -21.52
N GLU A 25 1.34 -12.39 -21.01
CA GLU A 25 1.03 -11.28 -20.11
C GLU A 25 1.90 -11.36 -18.83
N ILE A 26 2.00 -12.55 -18.20
CA ILE A 26 2.81 -12.79 -16.98
C ILE A 26 4.29 -12.46 -17.22
N MET A 27 4.87 -12.91 -18.34
CA MET A 27 6.26 -12.59 -18.69
C MET A 27 6.46 -11.10 -18.96
N GLY A 28 5.46 -10.42 -19.54
CA GLY A 28 5.50 -8.98 -19.77
C GLY A 28 5.57 -8.17 -18.48
N GLU A 29 4.76 -8.52 -17.47
CA GLU A 29 4.81 -7.84 -16.16
C GLU A 29 6.06 -8.17 -15.37
N LEU A 30 6.57 -9.39 -15.46
CA LEU A 30 7.87 -9.73 -14.88
C LEU A 30 8.99 -8.89 -15.51
N ALA A 31 9.01 -8.80 -16.84
CA ALA A 31 9.97 -7.96 -17.55
C ALA A 31 9.84 -6.50 -17.16
N HIS A 32 8.62 -5.98 -17.04
CA HIS A 32 8.35 -4.63 -16.57
C HIS A 32 8.83 -4.40 -15.14
N ALA A 33 8.48 -5.29 -14.20
CA ALA A 33 8.89 -5.21 -12.80
C ALA A 33 10.42 -5.29 -12.62
N LEU A 34 11.10 -6.12 -13.41
CA LEU A 34 12.57 -6.20 -13.40
C LEU A 34 13.22 -4.97 -14.05
N ALA A 35 12.57 -4.41 -15.08
CA ALA A 35 13.04 -3.21 -15.78
C ALA A 35 12.80 -1.91 -15.00
N LEU A 36 11.91 -1.92 -14.00
CA LEU A 36 11.73 -0.76 -13.12
C LEU A 36 13.09 -0.34 -12.52
N PRO A 37 13.39 0.96 -12.43
CA PRO A 37 14.56 1.41 -11.68
C PRO A 37 14.42 1.00 -10.21
N ASN A 38 15.56 0.80 -9.55
CA ASN A 38 15.57 0.60 -8.11
C ASN A 38 14.94 1.81 -7.42
N ASP A 39 14.30 1.57 -6.27
CA ASP A 39 13.67 2.64 -5.51
C ASP A 39 14.74 3.63 -5.01
N PRO A 40 14.40 4.93 -4.85
CA PRO A 40 15.34 5.92 -4.34
C PRO A 40 15.97 5.49 -3.01
N ARG A 41 17.26 5.76 -2.86
CA ARG A 41 17.94 5.57 -1.58
C ARG A 41 17.63 6.76 -0.68
N THR A 42 16.73 6.54 0.26
CA THR A 42 16.35 7.48 1.33
C THR A 42 16.72 6.89 2.69
N GLN A 43 16.48 7.63 3.77
CA GLN A 43 16.56 7.13 5.15
C GLN A 43 15.78 5.81 5.35
N PHE A 44 14.73 5.59 4.57
CA PHE A 44 13.91 4.38 4.65
C PHE A 44 14.44 3.18 3.84
N LYS A 45 15.49 3.37 3.03
CA LYS A 45 16.07 2.30 2.19
C LYS A 45 17.58 2.19 2.33
N GLY A 46 18.03 1.09 2.90
CA GLY A 46 19.46 0.80 3.07
C GLY A 46 19.68 -0.63 3.57
N GLN A 47 20.91 -0.91 4.01
CA GLN A 47 21.25 -2.23 4.54
C GLN A 47 20.54 -2.47 5.88
N LEU A 48 19.69 -3.50 5.93
CA LEU A 48 18.89 -3.87 7.08
C LEU A 48 19.72 -4.42 8.25
N GLY A 49 19.19 -4.28 9.46
CA GLY A 49 19.65 -4.95 10.67
C GLY A 49 18.83 -6.20 10.99
N VAL A 50 18.94 -6.64 12.25
CA VAL A 50 18.19 -7.81 12.77
C VAL A 50 16.99 -7.38 13.61
N ARG A 51 17.14 -6.27 14.36
CA ARG A 51 16.11 -5.81 15.30
C ARG A 51 15.04 -5.02 14.55
N LYS A 52 13.78 -5.41 14.74
CA LYS A 52 12.61 -4.70 14.26
C LYS A 52 11.95 -3.93 15.39
N GLU A 53 11.41 -2.77 15.08
CA GLU A 53 10.63 -1.95 16.01
C GLU A 53 9.21 -1.82 15.44
N VAL A 54 8.22 -1.73 16.33
CA VAL A 54 6.81 -1.60 15.96
C VAL A 54 6.18 -0.43 16.69
N ALA A 55 5.23 0.24 16.05
CA ALA A 55 4.43 1.31 16.64
C ALA A 55 3.06 1.36 15.93
N TRP A 56 2.04 1.86 16.62
CA TRP A 56 0.70 2.00 16.04
C TRP A 56 -0.02 3.23 16.61
N ALA A 57 -0.87 3.82 15.78
CA ALA A 57 -1.65 5.00 16.14
C ALA A 57 -2.88 4.63 16.96
N GLU A 58 -3.33 5.58 17.78
CA GLU A 58 -4.70 5.60 18.27
C GLU A 58 -5.69 5.53 17.10
N PRO A 59 -6.77 4.74 17.20
CA PRO A 59 -7.67 4.51 16.08
C PRO A 59 -8.37 5.78 15.59
N LEU A 60 -8.66 5.80 14.29
CA LEU A 60 -9.50 6.81 13.67
C LEU A 60 -10.92 6.28 13.45
N PRO A 61 -11.98 7.08 13.66
CA PRO A 61 -13.32 6.68 13.28
C PRO A 61 -13.44 6.42 11.77
N LEU A 62 -13.83 5.22 11.38
CA LEU A 62 -13.99 4.86 9.96
C LEU A 62 -15.03 5.75 9.26
N SER A 63 -16.02 6.25 9.99
CA SER A 63 -17.01 7.20 9.49
C SER A 63 -16.39 8.51 9.03
N GLU A 64 -15.41 9.04 9.76
CA GLU A 64 -14.72 10.28 9.40
C GLU A 64 -13.85 10.07 8.17
N VAL A 65 -13.10 8.96 8.12
CA VAL A 65 -12.28 8.61 6.95
C VAL A 65 -13.15 8.46 5.69
N LYS A 66 -14.33 7.83 5.83
CA LYS A 66 -15.32 7.73 4.74
C LYS A 66 -15.89 9.10 4.34
N ALA A 67 -16.14 9.98 5.30
CA ALA A 67 -16.64 11.32 5.03
C ALA A 67 -15.62 12.14 4.22
N VAL A 68 -14.34 12.11 4.60
CA VAL A 68 -13.24 12.74 3.85
C VAL A 68 -13.14 12.17 2.45
N GLY A 69 -13.14 10.84 2.31
CA GLY A 69 -13.13 10.19 1.00
C GLY A 69 -14.30 10.66 0.12
N LYS A 70 -15.52 10.68 0.66
CA LYS A 70 -16.71 11.15 -0.06
C LYS A 70 -16.60 12.63 -0.45
N ALA A 71 -16.11 13.48 0.44
CA ALA A 71 -15.97 14.93 0.20
C ALA A 71 -15.07 15.22 -1.02
N PHE A 72 -14.00 14.45 -1.19
CA PHE A 72 -13.03 14.64 -2.28
C PHE A 72 -13.16 13.63 -3.43
N GLY A 73 -14.24 12.83 -3.48
CA GLY A 73 -14.42 11.80 -4.51
C GLY A 73 -13.33 10.71 -4.51
N CYS A 74 -12.73 10.44 -3.35
CA CYS A 74 -11.65 9.47 -3.13
C CYS A 74 -12.12 8.29 -2.28
N THR A 75 -11.37 7.18 -2.31
CA THR A 75 -11.66 6.01 -1.48
C THR A 75 -11.05 6.12 -0.08
N VAL A 76 -11.53 5.31 0.87
CA VAL A 76 -10.93 5.18 2.21
C VAL A 76 -9.44 4.84 2.13
N ASN A 77 -9.05 3.96 1.19
CA ASN A 77 -7.67 3.59 0.98
C ASN A 77 -6.82 4.80 0.53
N ASP A 78 -7.34 5.63 -0.36
CA ASP A 78 -6.61 6.80 -0.87
C ASP A 78 -6.33 7.80 0.25
N VAL A 79 -7.33 8.06 1.10
CA VAL A 79 -7.20 8.94 2.28
C VAL A 79 -6.13 8.42 3.24
N LEU A 80 -6.17 7.14 3.59
CA LEU A 80 -5.22 6.57 4.54
C LEU A 80 -3.80 6.56 3.97
N ILE A 81 -3.62 6.20 2.70
CA ILE A 81 -2.30 6.20 2.04
C ILE A 81 -1.75 7.63 1.92
N ALA A 82 -2.59 8.62 1.63
CA ALA A 82 -2.18 10.02 1.60
C ALA A 82 -1.74 10.51 2.98
N SER A 83 -2.47 10.15 4.05
CA SER A 83 -2.07 10.46 5.43
C SER A 83 -0.76 9.77 5.83
N VAL A 84 -0.55 8.50 5.46
CA VAL A 84 0.72 7.79 5.68
C VAL A 84 1.87 8.46 4.93
N SER A 85 1.67 8.82 3.66
CA SER A 85 2.69 9.47 2.84
C SER A 85 3.09 10.84 3.43
N GLY A 86 2.14 11.55 4.01
CA GLY A 86 2.40 12.76 4.79
C GLY A 86 3.19 12.54 6.06
N ALA A 87 2.82 11.51 6.82
CA ALA A 87 3.50 11.20 8.06
C ALA A 87 4.97 10.83 7.82
N LEU A 88 5.24 10.08 6.74
CA LEU A 88 6.59 9.77 6.28
C LEU A 88 7.34 11.04 5.86
N ARG A 89 6.70 11.91 5.07
CA ARG A 89 7.29 13.21 4.68
C ARG A 89 7.69 14.05 5.89
N SER A 90 6.75 14.28 6.80
CA SER A 90 7.00 15.09 8.00
C SER A 90 8.00 14.47 8.97
N TYR A 91 8.22 13.16 8.90
CA TYR A 91 9.31 12.50 9.62
C TYR A 91 10.68 12.76 8.97
N LEU A 92 10.76 12.72 7.64
CA LEU A 92 12.00 13.06 6.91
C LEU A 92 12.41 14.51 7.14
N GLU A 93 11.43 15.44 7.10
CA GLU A 93 11.64 16.87 7.39
C GLU A 93 12.20 17.07 8.80
N GLU A 94 11.60 16.45 9.83
CA GLU A 94 12.11 16.54 11.21
C GLU A 94 13.47 15.87 11.40
N SER A 95 13.75 14.79 10.65
CA SER A 95 15.01 14.06 10.73
C SER A 95 16.16 14.73 9.96
N GLY A 96 15.93 15.92 9.40
CA GLY A 96 16.92 16.67 8.62
C GLY A 96 17.27 16.01 7.28
N GLN A 97 16.39 15.14 6.76
CA GLN A 97 16.55 14.46 5.48
C GLN A 97 15.71 15.14 4.39
N GLU A 98 15.78 16.47 4.31
CA GLU A 98 14.95 17.27 3.39
C GLU A 98 15.10 16.83 1.93
N GLY A 99 16.31 16.43 1.51
CA GLY A 99 16.55 15.91 0.15
C GLY A 99 15.77 14.63 -0.17
N ASP A 100 15.47 13.80 0.84
CA ASP A 100 14.65 12.60 0.66
C ASP A 100 13.17 12.93 0.41
N THR A 101 12.75 14.16 0.74
CA THR A 101 11.39 14.66 0.50
C THR A 101 11.16 15.12 -0.94
N GLU A 102 12.17 15.08 -1.80
CA GLU A 102 12.05 15.43 -3.23
C GLU A 102 11.68 14.23 -4.10
N CYS A 103 11.64 13.02 -3.52
CA CYS A 103 11.33 11.79 -4.23
C CYS A 103 10.15 11.05 -3.61
N ASP A 104 9.52 10.21 -4.44
CA ASP A 104 8.46 9.30 -4.00
C ASP A 104 9.04 7.95 -3.61
N LEU A 105 8.36 7.26 -2.69
CA LEU A 105 8.76 5.95 -2.21
C LEU A 105 7.87 4.89 -2.83
N ARG A 106 8.43 3.77 -3.28
CA ARG A 106 7.62 2.68 -3.81
C ARG A 106 7.27 1.69 -2.70
N ALA A 107 5.98 1.41 -2.56
CA ALA A 107 5.44 0.36 -1.72
C ALA A 107 4.96 -0.82 -2.57
N THR A 108 5.22 -2.03 -2.11
CA THR A 108 4.56 -3.23 -2.64
C THR A 108 3.21 -3.40 -1.95
N VAL A 109 2.14 -3.58 -2.73
CA VAL A 109 0.78 -3.74 -2.23
C VAL A 109 0.24 -5.08 -2.69
N PRO A 110 -0.18 -5.98 -1.77
CA PRO A 110 -0.83 -7.21 -2.16
C PRO A 110 -2.24 -6.89 -2.66
N VAL A 111 -2.56 -7.36 -3.86
CA VAL A 111 -3.91 -7.26 -4.44
C VAL A 111 -4.55 -8.63 -4.46
N ASN A 112 -5.81 -8.71 -4.04
CA ASN A 112 -6.58 -9.94 -4.07
C ASN A 112 -7.07 -10.17 -5.51
N LEU A 113 -6.81 -11.36 -6.06
CA LEU A 113 -7.04 -11.66 -7.47
C LEU A 113 -8.07 -12.77 -7.67
N ARG A 114 -8.78 -13.11 -6.59
CA ARG A 114 -9.89 -14.05 -6.65
C ARG A 114 -11.03 -13.46 -7.48
N PRO A 115 -11.53 -14.18 -8.50
CA PRO A 115 -12.84 -13.92 -9.06
C PRO A 115 -13.89 -13.97 -7.93
N LEU A 116 -14.84 -13.04 -7.94
CA LEU A 116 -15.90 -12.91 -6.91
C LEU A 116 -16.66 -14.23 -6.64
N GLU A 117 -16.69 -15.13 -7.61
CA GLU A 117 -17.38 -16.42 -7.59
C GLU A 117 -16.75 -17.47 -6.64
N HIS A 118 -15.49 -17.29 -6.20
CA HIS A 118 -14.76 -18.26 -5.35
C HIS A 118 -14.30 -17.69 -3.99
N ALA A 119 -15.02 -16.70 -3.45
CA ALA A 119 -14.63 -15.99 -2.22
C ALA A 119 -14.50 -16.87 -0.96
N LEU A 120 -15.11 -18.07 -0.94
CA LEU A 120 -15.22 -18.94 0.24
C LEU A 120 -14.19 -20.08 0.31
N GLU A 121 -13.33 -20.26 -0.71
CA GLU A 121 -12.29 -21.30 -0.69
C GLU A 121 -11.00 -20.84 0.01
N LEU A 122 -10.37 -21.75 0.75
CA LEU A 122 -9.06 -21.55 1.39
C LEU A 122 -7.95 -21.63 0.33
N GLY A 123 -7.08 -20.61 0.24
CA GLY A 123 -5.91 -20.62 -0.66
C GLY A 123 -5.28 -19.23 -0.85
N ASN A 124 -3.95 -19.14 -0.88
CA ASN A 124 -3.22 -17.87 -1.04
C ASN A 124 -3.20 -17.42 -2.52
N HIS A 125 -4.20 -16.64 -2.93
CA HIS A 125 -4.32 -16.11 -4.29
C HIS A 125 -4.17 -14.58 -4.32
N PHE A 126 -2.94 -14.06 -4.24
CA PHE A 126 -2.66 -12.61 -4.25
C PHE A 126 -1.52 -12.27 -5.23
N GLY A 127 -1.63 -11.12 -5.91
CA GLY A 127 -0.56 -10.51 -6.70
C GLY A 127 0.07 -9.38 -5.91
N LEU A 128 1.20 -8.86 -6.38
CA LEU A 128 1.88 -7.71 -5.80
C LEU A 128 1.91 -6.59 -6.83
N VAL A 129 1.36 -5.42 -6.53
CA VAL A 129 1.54 -4.24 -7.36
C VAL A 129 2.51 -3.28 -6.70
N PHE A 130 3.19 -2.49 -7.50
CA PHE A 130 4.01 -1.40 -7.01
C PHE A 130 3.22 -0.11 -7.02
N LEU A 131 3.10 0.54 -5.86
CA LEU A 131 2.46 1.83 -5.69
C LEU A 131 3.50 2.86 -5.26
N GLU A 132 3.59 3.97 -6.00
CA GLU A 132 4.42 5.10 -5.60
C GLU A 132 3.66 5.97 -4.60
N LEU A 133 4.17 6.03 -3.37
CA LEU A 133 3.70 6.88 -2.29
C LEU A 133 4.19 8.32 -2.54
N PRO A 134 3.28 9.30 -2.70
CA PRO A 134 3.63 10.68 -3.02
C PRO A 134 4.19 11.44 -1.81
N VAL A 135 5.36 11.03 -1.33
CA VAL A 135 6.10 11.70 -0.24
C VAL A 135 6.60 13.07 -0.70
N SER A 136 6.85 13.24 -2.00
CA SER A 136 7.25 14.53 -2.58
C SER A 136 6.16 15.60 -2.58
N ALA A 137 4.88 15.20 -2.48
CA ALA A 137 3.77 16.14 -2.44
C ALA A 137 3.59 16.75 -1.04
N ALA A 138 4.02 18.01 -0.87
CA ALA A 138 3.87 18.74 0.40
C ALA A 138 2.40 19.06 0.73
N ASN A 139 1.61 19.46 -0.26
CA ASN A 139 0.20 19.79 -0.07
C ASN A 139 -0.63 18.49 0.13
N PRO A 140 -1.41 18.37 1.22
CA PRO A 140 -2.12 17.14 1.55
C PRO A 140 -3.23 16.81 0.53
N LEU A 141 -3.86 17.82 -0.08
CA LEU A 141 -4.89 17.60 -1.10
C LEU A 141 -4.27 17.13 -2.42
N ALA A 142 -3.18 17.76 -2.86
CA ALA A 142 -2.39 17.30 -4.02
C ALA A 142 -1.94 15.85 -3.85
N ARG A 143 -1.49 15.52 -2.63
CA ARG A 143 -1.09 14.17 -2.25
C ARG A 143 -2.24 13.18 -2.35
N LEU A 144 -3.41 13.52 -1.83
CA LEU A 144 -4.62 12.70 -1.90
C LEU A 144 -5.01 12.40 -3.35
N TYR A 145 -5.06 13.41 -4.21
CA TYR A 145 -5.40 13.21 -5.62
C TYR A 145 -4.35 12.41 -6.37
N THR A 146 -3.07 12.63 -6.08
CA THR A 146 -1.98 11.83 -6.66
C THR A 146 -2.13 10.34 -6.29
N VAL A 147 -2.44 10.04 -5.02
CA VAL A 147 -2.73 8.65 -4.60
C VAL A 147 -3.94 8.10 -5.36
N ASN A 148 -5.04 8.85 -5.42
CA ASN A 148 -6.26 8.42 -6.11
C ASN A 148 -6.00 8.10 -7.59
N GLU A 149 -5.26 8.95 -8.29
CA GLU A 149 -4.91 8.78 -9.69
C GLU A 149 -4.02 7.55 -9.91
N ARG A 150 -2.97 7.38 -9.08
CA ARG A 150 -2.09 6.20 -9.13
C ARG A 150 -2.85 4.90 -8.84
N MET A 151 -3.73 4.91 -7.84
CA MET A 151 -4.56 3.76 -7.51
C MET A 151 -5.55 3.42 -8.62
N ASN A 152 -6.14 4.42 -9.29
CA ASN A 152 -7.04 4.20 -10.43
C ASN A 152 -6.27 3.67 -11.65
N ALA A 153 -5.07 4.18 -11.91
CA ALA A 153 -4.19 3.65 -12.95
C ALA A 153 -3.89 2.16 -12.71
N LEU A 154 -3.55 1.78 -11.48
CA LEU A 154 -3.32 0.38 -11.08
C LEU A 154 -4.55 -0.52 -11.19
N LYS A 155 -5.76 0.01 -10.93
CA LYS A 155 -7.03 -0.74 -11.10
C LYS A 155 -7.40 -0.91 -12.58
N SER A 156 -7.12 0.10 -13.39
CA SER A 156 -7.40 0.09 -14.82
C SER A 156 -6.40 -0.75 -15.62
N SER A 157 -5.22 -1.01 -15.05
CA SER A 157 -4.21 -1.85 -15.66
C SER A 157 -4.52 -3.33 -15.37
N LYS A 158 -4.26 -4.21 -16.33
CA LYS A 158 -4.29 -5.67 -16.13
C LYS A 158 -3.22 -6.16 -15.14
N GLN A 159 -2.35 -5.27 -14.65
CA GLN A 159 -1.20 -5.56 -13.80
C GLN A 159 -1.56 -6.40 -12.58
N ALA A 160 -2.71 -6.15 -11.97
CA ALA A 160 -3.15 -6.91 -10.81
C ALA A 160 -3.23 -8.40 -11.15
N ALA A 161 -4.12 -8.81 -12.06
CA ALA A 161 -4.34 -10.20 -12.47
C ALA A 161 -3.07 -10.88 -13.01
N VAL A 162 -2.27 -10.13 -13.74
CA VAL A 162 -1.05 -10.64 -14.36
C VAL A 162 0.07 -10.82 -13.32
N THR A 163 0.14 -9.98 -12.29
CA THR A 163 1.07 -10.19 -11.18
C THR A 163 0.66 -11.36 -10.28
N PHE A 164 -0.63 -11.78 -10.30
CA PHE A 164 -1.03 -13.07 -9.69
C PHE A 164 -0.25 -14.23 -10.31
N GLY A 165 -0.36 -14.31 -11.64
CA GLY A 165 0.18 -15.41 -12.42
C GLY A 165 1.69 -15.45 -12.29
N PHE A 166 2.33 -14.28 -12.15
CA PHE A 166 3.74 -14.16 -11.85
C PHE A 166 4.15 -14.76 -10.50
N LEU A 167 3.51 -14.37 -9.39
CA LEU A 167 3.89 -14.89 -8.06
C LEU A 167 3.59 -16.38 -7.93
N ALA A 168 2.49 -16.83 -8.53
CA ALA A 168 2.18 -18.25 -8.64
C ALA A 168 3.26 -18.99 -9.44
N ALA A 169 3.68 -18.46 -10.60
CA ALA A 169 4.73 -19.04 -11.43
C ALA A 169 6.10 -19.05 -10.75
N LEU A 170 6.47 -17.97 -10.03
CA LEU A 170 7.69 -17.94 -9.22
C LEU A 170 7.68 -18.98 -8.11
N GLY A 171 6.55 -19.11 -7.39
CA GLY A 171 6.38 -20.10 -6.33
C GLY A 171 6.48 -21.55 -6.84
N MET A 172 6.09 -21.79 -8.10
CA MET A 172 6.23 -23.08 -8.78
C MET A 172 7.60 -23.28 -9.46
N GLY A 173 8.39 -22.22 -9.61
CA GLY A 173 9.71 -22.25 -10.24
C GLY A 173 10.80 -22.87 -9.34
N PRO A 174 11.97 -23.22 -9.89
CA PRO A 174 13.08 -23.80 -9.12
C PRO A 174 13.49 -22.89 -7.96
N SER A 175 13.57 -23.43 -6.74
CA SER A 175 13.93 -22.68 -5.52
C SER A 175 15.26 -21.92 -5.62
N VAL A 176 16.19 -22.41 -6.46
CA VAL A 176 17.49 -21.79 -6.75
C VAL A 176 17.34 -20.42 -7.42
N LEU A 177 16.28 -20.21 -8.22
CA LEU A 177 16.03 -18.95 -8.93
C LEU A 177 15.12 -17.99 -8.15
N GLN A 178 14.39 -18.48 -7.13
CA GLN A 178 13.47 -17.64 -6.35
C GLN A 178 14.21 -16.55 -5.58
N LYS A 179 15.32 -16.90 -4.92
CA LYS A 179 16.06 -15.95 -4.07
C LYS A 179 16.64 -14.76 -4.86
N PRO A 180 17.39 -14.95 -5.97
CA PRO A 180 17.89 -13.83 -6.77
C PRO A 180 16.78 -12.92 -7.32
N VAL A 181 15.65 -13.50 -7.74
CA VAL A 181 14.52 -12.71 -8.24
C VAL A 181 13.89 -11.90 -7.12
N LEU A 182 13.68 -12.50 -5.94
CA LEU A 182 13.15 -11.80 -4.77
C LEU A 182 14.09 -10.68 -4.31
N ASP A 183 15.40 -10.90 -4.35
CA ASP A 183 16.39 -9.88 -4.01
C ASP A 183 16.27 -8.68 -4.97
N VAL A 184 16.23 -8.91 -6.28
CA VAL A 184 16.05 -7.84 -7.28
C VAL A 184 14.71 -7.12 -7.12
N LEU A 185 13.62 -7.85 -6.89
CA LEU A 185 12.29 -7.26 -6.69
C LEU A 185 12.23 -6.43 -5.40
N SER A 186 12.89 -6.89 -4.33
CA SER A 186 12.95 -6.15 -3.06
C SER A 186 13.75 -4.84 -3.20
N GLU A 187 14.73 -4.77 -4.12
CA GLU A 187 15.40 -3.51 -4.47
C GLU A 187 14.46 -2.49 -5.15
N LYS A 188 13.35 -2.93 -5.73
CA LYS A 188 12.38 -2.04 -6.39
C LYS A 188 11.46 -1.29 -5.43
N ALA A 189 11.37 -1.68 -4.15
CA ALA A 189 10.46 -1.04 -3.19
C ALA A 189 11.09 -0.78 -1.82
N THR A 190 10.68 0.29 -1.17
CA THR A 190 11.09 0.66 0.20
C THR A 190 10.20 0.04 1.27
N ALA A 191 8.90 -0.11 0.96
CA ALA A 191 7.91 -0.59 1.93
C ALA A 191 7.03 -1.72 1.37
N VAL A 192 6.42 -2.49 2.28
CA VAL A 192 5.20 -3.25 1.99
C VAL A 192 4.03 -2.53 2.62
N LEU A 193 2.95 -2.32 1.89
CA LEU A 193 1.72 -1.70 2.40
C LEU A 193 0.56 -2.66 2.25
N THR A 194 -0.23 -2.81 3.31
CA THR A 194 -1.42 -3.66 3.30
C THR A 194 -2.56 -2.98 4.04
N ASN A 195 -3.74 -3.07 3.45
CA ASN A 195 -4.97 -2.51 3.99
C ASN A 195 -6.05 -3.59 3.99
N VAL A 196 -6.41 -4.05 5.20
CA VAL A 196 -7.30 -5.19 5.38
C VAL A 196 -8.64 -4.72 5.96
N PRO A 197 -9.76 -4.92 5.25
CA PRO A 197 -11.09 -4.74 5.83
C PRO A 197 -11.34 -5.87 6.82
N GLY A 198 -11.43 -5.51 8.11
CA GLY A 198 -11.73 -6.45 9.17
C GLY A 198 -13.22 -6.48 9.53
N PRO A 199 -13.59 -7.31 10.53
CA PRO A 199 -14.97 -7.46 10.98
C PRO A 199 -15.60 -6.14 11.44
N GLN A 200 -16.83 -5.89 10.99
CA GLN A 200 -17.58 -4.68 11.38
C GLN A 200 -18.33 -4.85 12.71
N GLN A 201 -18.37 -6.07 13.25
CA GLN A 201 -19.00 -6.39 14.53
C GLN A 201 -17.92 -6.63 15.59
N PRO A 202 -18.23 -6.36 16.87
CA PRO A 202 -17.33 -6.70 17.96
C PRO A 202 -17.10 -8.22 17.99
N LEU A 203 -15.86 -8.60 18.27
CA LEU A 203 -15.42 -9.97 18.43
C LEU A 203 -15.14 -10.22 19.89
N TYR A 204 -15.21 -11.48 20.31
CA TYR A 204 -14.98 -11.87 21.69
C TYR A 204 -13.94 -12.98 21.74
N LEU A 205 -12.99 -12.86 22.66
CA LEU A 205 -12.02 -13.90 22.97
C LEU A 205 -12.28 -14.39 24.40
N ALA A 206 -12.63 -15.67 24.55
CA ALA A 206 -13.01 -16.27 25.83
C ALA A 206 -14.06 -15.43 26.62
N GLY A 207 -15.06 -14.89 25.90
CA GLY A 207 -16.13 -14.06 26.47
C GLY A 207 -15.77 -12.60 26.72
N SER A 208 -14.51 -12.20 26.51
CA SER A 208 -14.08 -10.79 26.66
C SER A 208 -14.12 -10.06 25.31
N PRO A 209 -14.68 -8.84 25.23
CA PRO A 209 -14.72 -8.09 23.98
C PRO A 209 -13.32 -7.66 23.55
N LEU A 210 -12.99 -7.93 22.29
CA LEU A 210 -11.77 -7.46 21.66
C LEU A 210 -11.89 -5.95 21.41
N ARG A 211 -10.94 -5.17 21.95
CA ARG A 211 -10.94 -3.70 21.80
C ARG A 211 -10.22 -3.25 20.53
N GLU A 212 -9.08 -3.86 20.26
CA GLU A 212 -8.17 -3.47 19.18
C GLU A 212 -7.65 -4.71 18.48
N LEU A 213 -7.39 -4.57 17.18
CA LEU A 213 -6.74 -5.58 16.37
C LEU A 213 -5.65 -4.90 15.54
N MET A 214 -4.45 -5.45 15.58
CA MET A 214 -3.31 -4.97 14.81
C MET A 214 -2.54 -6.17 14.25
N PHE A 215 -1.86 -5.95 13.13
CA PHE A 215 -1.01 -6.94 12.50
C PHE A 215 0.24 -6.27 11.93
N TRP A 216 1.26 -7.08 11.67
CA TRP A 216 2.53 -6.63 11.11
C TRP A 216 2.76 -7.33 9.79
N VAL A 217 2.76 -6.55 8.71
CA VAL A 217 3.01 -7.11 7.37
C VAL A 217 4.42 -7.69 7.26
N PRO A 218 4.58 -8.91 6.71
CA PRO A 218 5.89 -9.50 6.50
C PRO A 218 6.74 -8.65 5.55
N GLN A 219 8.00 -8.44 5.93
CA GLN A 219 9.01 -7.77 5.11
C GLN A 219 9.95 -8.82 4.51
N ASN A 220 10.17 -8.77 3.20
CA ASN A 220 11.05 -9.71 2.49
C ASN A 220 12.21 -8.97 1.82
N GLY A 221 13.36 -9.66 1.67
CA GLY A 221 14.54 -9.12 0.99
C GLY A 221 15.09 -7.86 1.67
N SER A 222 15.32 -6.80 0.90
CA SER A 222 15.81 -5.51 1.40
C SER A 222 14.73 -4.51 1.81
N ILE A 223 13.46 -4.93 1.89
CA ILE A 223 12.36 -4.07 2.34
C ILE A 223 12.45 -3.84 3.86
N GLY A 224 12.63 -2.59 4.27
CA GLY A 224 12.86 -2.22 5.66
C GLY A 224 11.63 -1.75 6.42
N MET A 225 10.52 -1.49 5.74
CA MET A 225 9.30 -0.90 6.32
C MET A 225 8.06 -1.70 5.94
N GLY A 226 7.17 -1.91 6.91
CA GLY A 226 5.86 -2.51 6.73
C GLY A 226 4.77 -1.59 7.25
N ILE A 227 3.82 -1.24 6.39
CA ILE A 227 2.67 -0.38 6.65
C ILE A 227 1.44 -1.28 6.75
N SER A 228 0.81 -1.30 7.92
CA SER A 228 -0.33 -2.16 8.21
C SER A 228 -1.54 -1.30 8.57
N ILE A 229 -2.59 -1.41 7.76
CA ILE A 229 -3.86 -0.71 7.96
C ILE A 229 -4.95 -1.76 8.11
N LEU A 230 -5.78 -1.61 9.15
CA LEU A 230 -6.90 -2.50 9.41
C LEU A 230 -8.12 -1.68 9.80
N SER A 231 -9.29 -2.02 9.27
CA SER A 231 -10.55 -1.55 9.87
C SER A 231 -11.20 -2.62 10.74
N TYR A 232 -11.64 -2.28 11.94
CA TYR A 232 -12.32 -3.19 12.86
C TYR A 232 -13.34 -2.43 13.70
N ASN A 233 -14.57 -2.95 13.78
CA ASN A 233 -15.65 -2.40 14.62
C ASN A 233 -15.84 -0.88 14.49
N GLY A 234 -15.89 -0.37 13.26
CA GLY A 234 -16.07 1.06 12.98
C GLY A 234 -14.84 1.95 13.21
N GLN A 235 -13.69 1.37 13.54
CA GLN A 235 -12.42 2.06 13.73
C GLN A 235 -11.40 1.65 12.66
N VAL A 236 -10.44 2.53 12.38
CA VAL A 236 -9.28 2.27 11.53
C VAL A 236 -8.03 2.32 12.38
N PHE A 237 -7.26 1.25 12.31
CA PHE A 237 -5.98 1.07 12.98
C PHE A 237 -4.86 1.19 11.96
N PHE A 238 -3.81 1.90 12.32
CA PHE A 238 -2.61 2.09 11.51
C PHE A 238 -1.38 1.70 12.32
N GLY A 239 -0.54 0.85 11.76
CA GLY A 239 0.68 0.37 12.38
C GLY A 239 1.86 0.38 11.42
N LEU A 240 3.05 0.58 11.98
CA LEU A 240 4.32 0.47 11.31
C LEU A 240 5.20 -0.58 11.99
N ILE A 241 5.81 -1.42 11.18
CA ILE A 241 6.97 -2.22 11.56
C ILE A 241 8.17 -1.73 10.75
N THR A 242 9.29 -1.46 11.40
CA THR A 242 10.49 -0.93 10.76
C THR A 242 11.73 -1.71 11.17
N ASP A 243 12.73 -1.72 10.28
CA ASP A 243 14.09 -2.07 10.66
C ASP A 243 14.69 -0.97 11.53
N ARG A 244 15.16 -1.32 12.73
CA ARG A 244 15.71 -0.36 13.69
C ARG A 244 16.88 0.44 13.11
N LYS A 245 17.65 -0.12 12.17
CA LYS A 245 18.80 0.58 11.58
C LYS A 245 18.37 1.72 10.64
N LEU A 246 17.17 1.64 10.08
CA LEU A 246 16.62 2.65 9.16
C LEU A 246 15.73 3.65 9.92
N VAL A 247 14.77 3.14 10.69
CA VAL A 247 13.85 3.93 11.51
C VAL A 247 13.87 3.38 12.94
N PRO A 248 14.73 3.92 13.82
CA PRO A 248 14.88 3.43 15.19
C PRO A 248 13.64 3.64 16.07
N GLU A 249 12.85 4.67 15.76
CA GLU A 249 11.68 5.10 16.55
C GLU A 249 10.47 5.29 15.63
N PRO A 250 9.80 4.20 15.19
CA PRO A 250 8.64 4.29 14.29
C PRO A 250 7.47 5.09 14.89
N GLN A 251 7.41 5.22 16.22
CA GLN A 251 6.42 6.05 16.92
C GLN A 251 6.45 7.51 16.42
N ARG A 252 7.63 8.05 16.08
CA ARG A 252 7.74 9.41 15.53
C ARG A 252 7.00 9.56 14.20
N VAL A 253 6.91 8.51 13.38
CA VAL A 253 6.08 8.53 12.16
C VAL A 253 4.60 8.41 12.54
N ILE A 254 4.28 7.50 13.45
CA ILE A 254 2.90 7.27 13.93
C ILE A 254 2.25 8.55 14.46
N ASP A 255 2.97 9.33 15.27
CA ASP A 255 2.44 10.54 15.90
C ASP A 255 2.02 11.61 14.88
N ARG A 256 2.54 11.55 13.65
CA ARG A 256 2.22 12.47 12.54
C ARG A 256 1.01 12.03 11.73
N PHE A 257 0.65 10.75 11.78
CA PHE A 257 -0.41 10.18 10.94
C PHE A 257 -1.77 10.85 11.18
N ARG A 258 -2.15 11.02 12.45
CA ARG A 258 -3.42 11.67 12.82
C ARG A 258 -3.47 13.12 12.32
N ALA A 259 -2.40 13.89 12.52
CA ALA A 259 -2.34 15.28 12.09
C ALA A 259 -2.48 15.41 10.56
N GLU A 260 -1.88 14.50 9.78
CA GLU A 260 -2.04 14.49 8.33
C GLU A 260 -3.46 14.12 7.87
N PHE A 261 -4.14 13.22 8.60
CA PHE A 261 -5.55 12.95 8.38
C PHE A 261 -6.44 14.17 8.74
N GLU A 262 -6.17 14.82 9.87
CA GLU A 262 -6.92 15.98 10.34
C GLU A 262 -6.81 17.17 9.39
N LYS A 263 -5.67 17.35 8.71
CA LYS A 263 -5.55 18.33 7.61
C LYS A 263 -6.57 18.08 6.51
N LEU A 264 -6.74 16.83 6.07
CA LEU A 264 -7.73 16.48 5.04
C LEU A 264 -9.16 16.67 5.55
N LEU A 265 -9.42 16.30 6.81
CA LEU A 265 -10.72 16.51 7.44
C LEU A 265 -11.07 18.01 7.50
N TYR A 266 -10.13 18.84 7.95
CA TYR A 266 -10.28 20.29 8.00
C TYR A 266 -10.55 20.89 6.62
N LEU A 267 -9.77 20.50 5.61
CA LEU A 267 -10.00 20.92 4.23
C LEU A 267 -11.39 20.50 3.72
N GLY A 268 -11.85 19.30 4.08
CA GLY A 268 -13.18 18.81 3.68
C GLY A 268 -14.33 19.60 4.29
N MET A 269 -14.08 20.29 5.41
CA MET A 269 -15.04 21.19 6.05
C MET A 269 -14.97 22.63 5.50
N MET A 270 -13.79 23.07 5.09
CA MET A 270 -13.54 24.46 4.70
C MET A 270 -13.64 24.73 3.20
N LEU A 271 -13.35 23.75 2.36
CA LEU A 271 -13.33 23.94 0.90
C LEU A 271 -14.74 23.75 0.29
N PRO A 272 -15.07 24.51 -0.77
CA PRO A 272 -16.27 24.24 -1.56
C PRO A 272 -16.12 22.88 -2.24
N LEU A 273 -17.04 21.94 -1.96
CA LEU A 273 -16.98 20.57 -2.49
C LEU A 273 -17.67 20.40 -3.85
N GLU A 274 -17.97 21.51 -4.53
CA GLU A 274 -18.49 21.50 -5.90
C GLU A 274 -17.33 21.26 -6.88
N GLY A 275 -17.10 19.99 -7.23
CA GLY A 275 -16.01 19.57 -8.11
C GLY A 275 -14.77 19.11 -7.34
N ARG A 276 -13.59 19.14 -7.98
CA ARG A 276 -12.30 18.86 -7.32
C ARG A 276 -11.70 20.20 -6.87
N PRO A 277 -11.64 20.49 -5.54
CA PRO A 277 -11.01 21.71 -5.05
C PRO A 277 -9.56 21.87 -5.51
N GLU A 278 -9.13 23.12 -5.75
CA GLU A 278 -7.77 23.44 -6.16
C GLU A 278 -6.76 23.35 -5.00
N GLU A 279 -5.54 22.91 -5.33
CA GLU A 279 -4.44 22.77 -4.38
C GLU A 279 -4.00 24.12 -3.77
N THR A 280 -4.07 25.19 -4.56
CA THR A 280 -3.74 26.57 -4.16
C THR A 280 -4.67 27.06 -3.05
N LEU A 281 -5.97 26.79 -3.19
CA LEU A 281 -6.98 27.13 -2.18
C LEU A 281 -6.79 26.32 -0.90
N ALA A 282 -6.48 25.02 -1.03
CA ALA A 282 -6.13 24.18 0.11
C ALA A 282 -4.91 24.72 0.86
N GLN A 283 -3.87 25.16 0.14
CA GLN A 283 -2.68 25.75 0.74
C GLN A 283 -3.01 27.04 1.50
N GLN A 284 -3.84 27.90 0.91
CA GLN A 284 -4.29 29.14 1.56
C GLN A 284 -5.02 28.86 2.86
N VAL A 285 -5.97 27.93 2.85
CA VAL A 285 -6.76 27.52 4.03
C VAL A 285 -5.88 26.96 5.15
N LEU A 286 -4.86 26.16 4.82
CA LEU A 286 -3.92 25.61 5.81
C LEU A 286 -2.90 26.62 6.34
N SER A 287 -2.60 27.66 5.55
CA SER A 287 -1.67 28.73 5.92
C SER A 287 -2.32 29.91 6.64
N ALA A 288 -3.65 29.96 6.65
CA ALA A 288 -4.39 31.01 7.33
C ALA A 288 -4.07 30.95 8.83
N PRO A 289 -3.60 32.05 9.45
CA PRO A 289 -3.38 32.07 10.88
C PRO A 289 -4.71 31.79 11.58
N ASP A 290 -4.71 30.93 12.60
CA ASP A 290 -5.88 30.65 13.43
C ASP A 290 -6.47 32.01 13.87
N SER A 291 -7.60 32.40 13.28
CA SER A 291 -8.30 33.60 13.68
C SER A 291 -8.85 33.34 15.08
N LYS A 292 -8.15 33.91 16.06
CA LYS A 292 -8.52 33.98 17.48
C LYS A 292 -9.98 34.32 17.71
#